data_AF-A0AAV6LB34-F1
#
_entry.id   AF-A0AAV6LB34-F1
#
_cell.length_a   1.000
_cell.length_b   1.000
_cell.length_c   1.000
_cell.angle_alpha   90.00
_cell.angle_beta   90.00
_cell.angle_gamma   90.00
#
_symmetry.space_group_name_H-M   'P 1'
#
loop_
_entity.id
_entity.type
_entity.pdbx_description
1 polymer ?
#
loop_
_entity_poly.entity_id
_entity_poly.type
_entity_poly.pdbx_seq_one_letter_code
_entity_poly.pdbx_strand_id
1 'polypeptide(L)'
;MFLDKKMVIFATIELPQNTTSVNHVWQDGPVSGDNLGMHGVSGNHLQSMGNLNLSSGQAFGSHGGNSKTKLKIAHGVLNAVSWGIMMPWGFMAARYLNALGP
;
A
#
# COMPACT_ATOMS: atom_id res chain seq x y z
N MET A 1 23.48 2.54 25.11
CA MET A 1 22.73 3.62 25.77
C MET A 1 21.25 3.42 25.42
N PHE A 2 20.46 2.87 26.35
CA PHE A 2 19.02 2.76 26.22
C PHE A 2 18.41 4.01 26.85
N LEU A 3 17.79 4.87 26.07
CA LEU A 3 17.03 6.01 26.58
C LEU A 3 15.56 5.74 26.26
N ASP A 4 14.68 5.89 27.25
CA ASP A 4 13.23 5.76 27.06
C ASP A 4 12.75 4.43 26.42
N LYS A 5 13.38 3.31 26.78
CA LYS A 5 13.13 1.98 26.18
C LYS A 5 13.37 1.92 24.66
N LYS A 6 14.13 2.87 24.11
CA LYS A 6 14.53 2.91 22.71
C LYS A 6 16.02 2.60 22.60
N MET A 7 16.36 1.80 21.59
CA MET A 7 17.72 1.57 21.15
C MET A 7 17.86 2.14 19.74
N VAL A 8 18.90 2.93 19.52
CA VAL A 8 19.29 3.41 18.19
C VAL A 8 20.55 2.67 17.78
N ILE A 9 20.50 2.02 16.61
CA ILE A 9 21.63 1.32 16.02
C ILE A 9 22.06 2.10 14.79
N PHE A 10 23.34 2.44 14.72
CA PHE A 10 23.94 3.07 13.55
C PHE A 10 24.73 2.03 12.77
N ALA A 11 24.52 1.99 11.45
CA ALA A 11 25.23 1.10 10.55
C ALA A 11 25.49 1.83 9.22
N THR A 12 26.59 1.47 8.56
CA THR A 12 26.90 1.90 7.19
C THR A 12 26.73 0.71 6.26
N ILE A 13 26.04 0.89 5.14
CA ILE A 13 25.77 -0.16 4.15
C ILE A 13 26.37 0.28 2.82
N GLU A 14 27.26 -0.53 2.26
CA GLU A 14 27.78 -0.32 0.92
C GLU A 14 26.80 -0.89 -0.11
N LEU A 15 26.48 -0.09 -1.12
CA LEU A 15 25.52 -0.47 -2.17
C LEU A 15 26.27 -0.92 -3.43
N PRO A 16 25.85 -2.01 -4.07
CA PRO A 16 26.32 -2.36 -5.40
C PRO A 16 26.03 -1.23 -6.40
N GLN A 17 26.85 -1.10 -7.44
CA GLN A 17 26.65 -0.09 -8.48
C GLN A 17 25.21 -0.09 -9.02
N ASN A 18 24.63 1.10 -9.16
CA ASN A 18 23.26 1.34 -9.62
C ASN A 18 22.14 0.77 -8.72
N THR A 19 22.45 0.33 -7.50
CA THR A 19 21.43 -0.08 -6.52
C THR A 19 21.07 1.11 -5.62
N THR A 20 19.86 1.63 -5.78
CA THR A 20 19.34 2.72 -4.94
C THR A 20 18.16 2.28 -4.08
N SER A 21 17.55 1.13 -4.37
CA SER A 21 16.34 0.64 -3.73
C SER A 21 16.57 -0.76 -3.19
N VAL A 22 16.17 -0.98 -1.93
CA VAL A 22 16.26 -2.27 -1.26
C VAL A 22 14.91 -2.65 -0.67
N ASN A 23 14.61 -3.95 -0.65
CA ASN A 23 13.48 -4.46 0.12
C ASN A 23 13.92 -4.65 1.57
N HIS A 24 13.17 -4.06 2.49
CA HIS A 24 13.38 -4.12 3.93
C HIS A 24 12.24 -4.90 4.56
N VAL A 25 12.57 -5.87 5.40
CA VAL A 25 11.62 -6.63 6.23
C VAL A 25 11.95 -6.41 7.69
N TRP A 26 10.93 -6.36 8.55
CA TRP A 26 11.12 -6.21 9.99
C TRP A 26 10.20 -7.18 10.74
N GLN A 27 10.67 -7.75 11.84
CA GLN A 27 9.90 -8.68 12.64
C GLN A 27 10.15 -8.43 14.12
N ASP A 28 9.14 -8.67 14.94
CA ASP A 28 9.28 -8.83 16.38
C ASP A 28 8.88 -10.26 16.80
N GLY A 29 9.48 -10.73 17.88
CA GLY A 29 9.27 -12.08 18.41
C GLY A 29 9.60 -12.14 19.90
N PRO A 30 9.13 -13.19 20.61
CA PRO A 30 9.40 -13.35 22.03
C PRO A 30 10.89 -13.63 22.29
N VAL A 31 11.39 -13.16 23.42
CA VAL A 31 12.75 -13.41 23.90
C VAL A 31 12.67 -14.07 25.26
N SER A 32 13.38 -15.18 25.46
CA SER A 32 13.45 -15.92 26.73
C SER A 32 14.89 -16.13 27.15
N GLY A 33 15.34 -15.37 28.16
CA GLY A 33 16.76 -15.26 28.49
C GLY A 33 17.55 -14.76 27.28
N ASP A 34 18.56 -15.52 26.86
CA ASP A 34 19.40 -15.22 25.69
C ASP A 34 18.89 -15.87 24.39
N ASN A 35 17.70 -16.51 24.41
CA ASN A 35 17.15 -17.20 23.25
C ASN A 35 16.07 -16.38 22.55
N LEU A 36 16.21 -16.23 21.23
CA LEU A 36 15.20 -15.65 20.36
C LEU A 36 14.15 -16.72 19.99
N GLY A 37 12.88 -16.43 20.25
CA GLY A 37 11.76 -17.30 19.87
C GLY A 37 11.24 -17.01 18.46
N MET A 38 10.39 -17.91 17.95
CA MET A 38 9.77 -17.77 16.63
C MET A 38 8.82 -16.55 16.60
N HIS A 39 8.97 -15.69 15.60
CA HIS A 39 8.04 -14.59 15.35
C HIS A 39 6.72 -15.11 14.75
N GLY A 40 5.64 -14.34 14.87
CA GLY A 40 4.35 -14.70 14.26
C GLY A 40 4.45 -14.80 12.73
N VAL A 41 3.84 -15.81 12.13
CA VAL A 41 3.89 -16.05 10.67
C VAL A 41 2.56 -15.76 9.97
N SER A 42 1.79 -14.81 10.49
CA SER A 42 0.46 -14.46 9.99
C SER A 42 0.18 -12.96 10.09
N GLY A 43 -0.84 -12.50 9.36
CA GLY A 43 -1.35 -11.12 9.43
C GLY A 43 -0.27 -10.06 9.19
N ASN A 44 -0.16 -9.11 10.13
CA ASN A 44 0.76 -7.97 10.03
C ASN A 44 2.23 -8.39 9.93
N HIS A 45 2.61 -9.54 10.48
CA HIS A 45 3.99 -10.05 10.39
C HIS A 45 4.34 -10.40 8.94
N LEU A 46 3.47 -11.10 8.19
CA LEU A 46 3.71 -11.35 6.77
C LEU A 46 3.69 -10.07 5.91
N GLN A 47 3.15 -8.99 6.46
CA GLN A 47 3.07 -7.69 5.79
C GLN A 47 4.12 -6.70 6.28
N SER A 48 5.01 -7.10 7.20
CA SER A 48 6.08 -6.27 7.77
C SER A 48 7.28 -6.20 6.83
N MET A 49 7.00 -5.64 5.66
CA MET A 49 7.93 -5.44 4.57
C MET A 49 7.69 -4.10 3.89
N GLY A 50 8.73 -3.56 3.27
CA GLY A 50 8.69 -2.31 2.52
C GLY A 50 9.85 -2.18 1.55
N ASN A 51 9.78 -1.19 0.70
CA ASN A 51 10.86 -0.80 -0.19
C ASN A 51 11.47 0.51 0.31
N LEU A 52 12.79 0.56 0.44
CA LEU A 52 13.53 1.72 0.90
C LEU A 52 14.43 2.22 -0.22
N ASN A 53 14.22 3.47 -0.64
CA ASN A 53 15.12 4.17 -1.53
C ASN A 53 16.20 4.87 -0.69
N LEU A 54 17.43 4.37 -0.78
CA LEU A 54 18.58 4.82 -0.03
C LEU A 54 19.24 6.08 -0.61
N SER A 55 18.87 6.46 -1.84
CA SER A 55 19.32 7.70 -2.48
C SER A 55 18.41 8.88 -2.13
N SER A 56 17.08 8.69 -2.15
CA SER A 56 16.10 9.73 -1.81
C SER A 56 15.67 9.72 -0.34
N GLY A 57 16.03 8.68 0.43
CA GLY A 57 15.60 8.47 1.80
C GLY A 57 14.12 8.12 1.96
N GLN A 58 13.41 7.82 0.86
CA GLN A 58 11.98 7.49 0.90
C GLN A 58 11.74 6.02 1.25
N ALA A 59 10.85 5.77 2.21
CA ALA A 59 10.39 4.44 2.57
C ALA A 59 8.93 4.23 2.12
N PHE A 60 8.68 3.11 1.44
CA PHE A 60 7.36 2.68 1.00
C PHE A 60 6.98 1.39 1.74
N GLY A 61 6.00 1.46 2.64
CA GLY A 61 5.49 0.26 3.33
C GLY A 61 4.52 -0.55 2.46
N SER A 62 4.45 -1.86 2.70
CA SER A 62 3.41 -2.75 2.14
C SER A 62 1.99 -2.31 2.52
N HIS A 63 1.87 -1.60 3.65
CA HIS A 63 0.66 -0.91 4.08
C HIS A 63 0.42 0.38 3.29
N GLY A 64 -0.05 0.19 2.05
CA GLY A 64 -1.28 0.83 1.56
C GLY A 64 -1.40 2.36 1.61
N GLY A 65 -0.29 3.10 1.58
CA GLY A 65 -0.31 4.55 1.46
C GLY A 65 -0.74 4.97 0.06
N ASN A 66 -1.91 5.59 -0.05
CA ASN A 66 -2.37 6.46 -1.14
C ASN A 66 -2.74 5.75 -2.45
N SER A 67 -1.90 4.88 -3.02
CA SER A 67 -2.14 4.33 -4.37
C SER A 67 -3.35 3.39 -4.41
N LYS A 68 -3.42 2.41 -3.49
CA LYS A 68 -4.57 1.51 -3.38
C LYS A 68 -5.86 2.28 -3.05
N THR A 69 -5.78 3.32 -2.22
CA THR A 69 -6.92 4.18 -1.89
C THR A 69 -7.36 5.03 -3.07
N LYS A 70 -6.43 5.65 -3.81
CA LYS A 70 -6.71 6.40 -5.04
C LYS A 70 -7.38 5.52 -6.10
N LEU A 71 -6.89 4.29 -6.29
CA LEU A 71 -7.50 3.33 -7.21
C LEU A 71 -8.92 2.94 -6.77
N LYS A 72 -9.16 2.71 -5.48
CA LYS A 72 -10.50 2.44 -4.94
C LYS A 72 -11.45 3.61 -5.16
N ILE A 73 -11.00 4.84 -4.90
CA ILE A 73 -11.78 6.06 -5.12
C ILE A 73 -12.10 6.24 -6.61
N ALA A 74 -11.10 6.12 -7.49
CA ALA A 74 -11.27 6.25 -8.93
C ALA A 74 -12.27 5.20 -9.47
N HIS A 75 -12.15 3.95 -9.00
CA HIS A 75 -13.09 2.89 -9.34
C HIS A 75 -14.53 3.22 -8.92
N GLY A 76 -14.72 3.72 -7.69
CA GLY A 76 -16.03 4.12 -7.18
C GLY A 76 -16.65 5.26 -8.00
N VAL A 77 -15.88 6.29 -8.32
CA VAL A 77 -16.33 7.42 -9.17
C VAL A 77 -16.72 6.92 -10.56
N LEU A 78 -15.88 6.11 -11.20
CA LEU A 78 -16.18 5.55 -12.52
C LEU A 78 -17.45 4.70 -12.52
N ASN A 79 -17.66 3.91 -11.47
CA ASN A 79 -18.86 3.07 -11.33
C ASN A 79 -20.13 3.93 -11.14
N ALA A 80 -20.08 4.93 -10.26
CA ALA A 80 -21.19 5.85 -10.03
C ALA A 80 -21.58 6.62 -11.29
N VAL A 81 -20.60 7.13 -12.05
CA VAL A 81 -20.86 7.84 -13.31
C VAL A 81 -21.43 6.89 -14.37
N SER A 82 -20.85 5.69 -14.51
CA SER A 82 -21.26 4.75 -15.57
C SER A 82 -22.62 4.10 -15.29
N TRP A 83 -22.74 3.41 -14.16
CA TRP A 83 -23.95 2.66 -13.81
C TRP A 83 -25.02 3.53 -13.16
N GLY A 84 -24.63 4.55 -12.38
CA GLY A 84 -25.58 5.41 -11.68
C GLY A 84 -26.19 6.52 -12.53
N ILE A 85 -25.43 7.07 -13.49
CA ILE A 85 -25.88 8.24 -14.28
C ILE A 85 -26.05 7.87 -15.75
N MET A 86 -24.99 7.37 -16.42
CA MET A 86 -25.02 7.15 -17.86
C MET A 86 -25.98 6.04 -18.28
N MET A 87 -26.10 4.95 -17.51
CA MET A 87 -27.03 3.85 -17.80
C MET A 87 -28.51 4.29 -17.75
N PRO A 88 -29.02 4.88 -16.64
CA PRO A 88 -30.39 5.39 -16.61
C PRO A 88 -30.67 6.47 -17.65
N TRP A 89 -29.70 7.36 -17.90
CA TRP A 89 -29.81 8.38 -18.93
C TRP A 89 -29.95 7.75 -20.33
N GLY A 90 -29.10 6.78 -20.65
CA GLY A 90 -29.16 6.04 -21.92
C GLY A 90 -30.50 5.32 -22.11
N PHE A 91 -31.04 4.72 -21.05
CA PHE A 91 -32.37 4.11 -21.07
C PHE A 91 -33.48 5.14 -21.39
N MET A 92 -33.47 6.29 -20.72
CA MET A 92 -34.45 7.35 -20.97
C MET A 92 -34.30 7.93 -22.40
N ALA A 93 -33.07 8.16 -22.85
CA ALA A 93 -32.79 8.60 -24.21
C ALA A 93 -33.35 7.60 -25.24
N ALA A 94 -33.09 6.30 -25.08
CA ALA A 94 -33.63 5.27 -25.97
C ALA A 94 -35.17 5.20 -25.94
N ARG A 95 -35.79 5.49 -24.79
CA ARG A 95 -37.26 5.46 -24.61
C ARG A 95 -37.97 6.65 -25.26
N TYR A 96 -37.37 7.84 -25.17
CA TYR A 96 -38.03 9.11 -25.50
C TYR A 96 -37.49 9.76 -26.76
N LEU A 97 -36.22 9.56 -27.13
CA LEU A 97 -35.66 10.08 -28.38
C LEU A 97 -36.00 9.19 -29.59
N ASN A 98 -36.23 7.88 -29.41
CA ASN A 98 -36.82 7.04 -30.47
C ASN A 98 -38.31 7.34 -30.71
N ALA A 99 -39.00 8.00 -29.78
CA ALA A 99 -40.38 8.42 -29.96
C ALA A 99 -40.52 9.74 -30.76
N LEU A 100 -39.39 10.31 -31.21
CA LEU A 100 -39.29 11.57 -31.96
C LEU A 100 -38.50 11.44 -33.28
N GLY A 101 -38.33 10.21 -33.79
CA GLY A 101 -37.95 9.99 -35.20
C GLY A 101 -39.19 10.15 -36.11
N PRO A 102 -39.02 10.55 -37.40
CA PRO A 102 -40.14 10.76 -38.32
C PRO A 102 -41.02 9.51 -38.50
#